data_AF-A0A522F0S4-F1
#
_entry.id   AF-A0A522F0S4-F1
#
_cell.length_a   1.000
_cell.length_b   1.000
_cell.length_c   1.000
_cell.angle_alpha   90.00
_cell.angle_beta   90.00
_cell.angle_gamma   90.00
#
_symmetry.space_group_name_H-M   'P 1'
#
loop_
_entity.id
_entity.type
_entity.pdbx_description
1 polymer ?
#
loop_
_entity_poly.entity_id
_entity_poly.type
_entity_poly.pdbx_seq_one_letter_code
_entity_poly.pdbx_strand_id
1 'polypeptide(L)' 'IFHGSGFDELIKQARGSFDKVVIRKPSASRSRSKETYLLAKGYNL' A
#
# COMPACT_ATOMS: atom_id res chain seq x y z
N ILE A 1 2.72 -0.49 6.38
CA ILE A 1 2.19 -1.87 6.30
C ILE A 1 3.38 -2.82 6.17
N PHE A 2 3.42 -3.87 6.99
CA PHE A 2 4.45 -4.91 6.89
C PHE A 2 4.08 -5.89 5.77
N HIS A 3 5.05 -6.24 4.93
CA HIS A 3 4.85 -7.22 3.85
C HIS A 3 4.69 -8.63 4.47
N GLY A 4 3.44 -9.03 4.74
CA GLY A 4 3.05 -10.37 5.17
C GLY A 4 1.93 -10.93 4.29
N SER A 5 1.39 -12.11 4.64
CA SER A 5 0.44 -12.86 3.80
C SER A 5 -0.88 -12.15 3.47
N GLY A 6 -1.23 -11.08 4.19
CA GLY A 6 -2.42 -10.25 3.91
C GLY A 6 -2.14 -8.99 3.07
N PHE A 7 -0.90 -8.75 2.65
CA PHE A 7 -0.54 -7.53 1.91
C PHE A 7 -1.11 -7.55 0.48
N ASP A 8 -0.97 -8.67 -0.21
CA ASP A 8 -1.43 -8.80 -1.59
C ASP A 8 -2.96 -8.68 -1.70
N GLU A 9 -3.68 -9.30 -0.76
CA GLU A 9 -5.14 -9.22 -0.70
C GLU A 9 -5.63 -7.79 -0.45
N LEU A 10 -4.99 -7.06 0.47
CA LEU A 10 -5.29 -5.65 0.72
C LEU A 10 -5.05 -4.78 -0.53
N ILE A 11 -3.96 -5.05 -1.27
CA ILE A 11 -3.66 -4.33 -2.53
C ILE A 11 -4.71 -4.64 -3.58
N LYS A 12 -5.12 -5.90 -3.69
CA LYS A 12 -6.13 -6.35 -4.65
C LYS A 12 -7.49 -5.69 -4.36
N GLN A 13 -7.91 -5.63 -3.09
CA GLN A 13 -9.13 -4.92 -2.71
C GLN A 13 -9.02 -3.41 -2.97
N ALA A 14 -7.88 -2.78 -2.62
CA ALA A 14 -7.67 -1.36 -2.88
C ALA A 14 -7.69 -1.04 -4.39
N ARG A 15 -7.17 -1.91 -5.25
CA ARG A 15 -7.23 -1.71 -6.71
C ARG A 15 -8.64 -1.83 -7.28
N GLY A 16 -9.54 -2.53 -6.59
CA GLY A 16 -10.96 -2.61 -6.99
C GLY A 16 -11.77 -1.39 -6.57
N SER A 17 -11.43 -0.77 -5.44
CA SER A 17 -12.20 0.34 -4.87
C SER A 17 -11.63 1.73 -5.14
N PHE A 18 -10.41 1.84 -5.67
CA PHE A 18 -9.75 3.13 -5.90
C PHE A 18 -9.19 3.24 -7.31
N ASP A 19 -9.35 4.41 -7.92
CA ASP A 19 -8.80 4.73 -9.25
C ASP A 19 -7.27 4.58 -9.30
N LYS A 20 -6.58 5.00 -8.22
CA LYS A 20 -5.12 4.98 -8.16
C LYS A 20 -4.60 4.43 -6.85
N VAL A 21 -3.83 3.35 -6.93
CA VAL A 21 -3.15 2.74 -5.78
C VAL A 21 -1.63 2.78 -6.00
N VAL A 22 -0.90 3.36 -5.05
CA VAL A 22 0.56 3.54 -5.11
C VAL A 22 1.21 3.05 -3.83
N ILE A 23 2.24 2.25 -3.98
CA ILE A 23 3.04 1.71 -2.88
C ILE A 23 4.31 2.55 -2.78
N ARG A 24 4.61 3.15 -1.62
CA ARG A 24 5.80 3.98 -1.41
C ARG A 24 6.50 3.67 -0.10
N LYS A 25 7.84 3.64 -0.12
CA LYS A 25 8.65 3.55 1.09
C LYS A 25 8.79 4.94 1.73
N PRO A 26 8.60 5.10 3.06
CA PRO A 26 8.92 6.36 3.75
C PRO A 26 10.38 6.75 3.50
N SER A 27 10.65 8.00 3.13
CA SER A 27 12.02 8.53 3.09
C SER A 27 12.70 8.50 4.48
N ALA A 28 11.90 8.50 5.56
CA ALA A 28 12.36 8.36 6.94
C ALA A 28 12.63 6.91 7.37
N SER A 29 12.36 5.91 6.52
CA SER A 29 12.57 4.50 6.85
C SER A 29 14.04 4.14 6.68
N ARG A 30 14.75 3.87 7.78
CA ARG A 30 16.14 3.37 7.76
C ARG A 30 16.21 2.16 6.83
N SER A 31 17.27 1.99 6.04
CA SER A 31 17.40 0.97 4.97
C SER A 31 17.06 -0.47 5.37
N ARG A 32 17.01 -0.79 6.68
CA ARG A 32 16.67 -2.12 7.22
C ARG A 32 15.19 -2.33 7.56
N SER A 33 14.34 -1.29 7.59
CA SER A 33 12.90 -1.47 7.86
C SER A 33 12.13 -1.85 6.58
N LYS A 34 11.23 -2.84 6.70
CA LYS A 34 10.34 -3.36 5.64
C LYS A 34 8.96 -2.68 5.66
N GLU A 35 8.91 -1.43 6.10
CA GLU A 35 7.66 -0.69 6.19
C GLU A 35 7.41 0.07 4.89
N THR A 36 6.26 -0.23 4.27
CA THR A 36 5.83 0.42 3.04
C THR A 36 4.43 1.03 3.25
N TYR A 37 4.19 2.22 2.73
CA TYR A 37 2.87 2.84 2.72
C TYR A 37 2.11 2.46 1.46
N LEU A 38 0.80 2.24 1.62
CA LEU A 38 -0.16 2.10 0.54
C LEU A 38 -0.97 3.39 0.47
N LEU A 39 -0.90 4.08 -0.65
CA LEU A 39 -1.67 5.31 -0.93
C LEU A 39 -2.73 4.97 -1.96
N ALA A 40 -3.99 5.11 -1.58
CA ALA A 40 -5.12 4.90 -2.48
C ALA A 40 -5.85 6.24 -2.68
N LYS A 41 -6.16 6.59 -3.93
CA LYS A 41 -6.81 7.86 -4.32
C LYS A 41 -7.97 7.58 -5.26
N GLY A 42 -9.03 8.38 -5.14
CA GLY A 42 -10.22 8.29 -5.98
C GLY A 42 -11.06 7.09 -5.58
N TYR A 43 -11.61 7.12 -4.36
CA TYR A 43 -12.49 6.08 -3.87
C TYR A 43 -13.77 6.06 -4.72
N ASN A 44 -14.00 4.95 -5.41
CA ASN A 44 -15.16 4.74 -6.24
C ASN A 44 -16.22 4.03 -5.39
N LEU A 45 -17.25 4.78 -4.97
CA LEU A 45 -18.44 4.27 -4.27
C LEU A 45 -19.63 4.26 -5.24
#